data_AF-A0A8I0L7S1-F1
#
_entry.id   AF-A0A8I0L7S1-F1
#
_cell.length_a   1.000
_cell.length_b   1.000
_cell.length_c   1.000
_cell.angle_alpha   90.00
_cell.angle_beta   90.00
_cell.angle_gamma   90.00
#
_symmetry.space_group_name_H-M   'P 1'
#
loop_
_entity.id
_entity.type
_entity.pdbx_description
1 polymer ?
#
loop_
_entity_poly.entity_id
_entity_poly.type
_entity_poly.pdbx_seq_one_letter_code
_entity_poly.pdbx_strand_id
1 'polypeptide(L)'
;MRNNKLGSSGIGGQAVMEGIMMRNKEHYAVAVRQSDGSIIVDTQEYKGVTGKSKKFQLPFIRGIFSFVDSLVLGIKTLTYSAQF
;
A
#
# COMPACT_ATOMS: atom_id res chain seq x y z
N MET A 1 23.85 24.11 -22.27
CA MET A 1 23.38 24.09 -20.85
C MET A 1 22.49 22.87 -20.67
N ARG A 2 22.84 21.94 -19.75
CA ARG A 2 22.01 20.77 -19.43
C ARG A 2 20.80 21.24 -18.61
N ASN A 3 19.60 21.02 -19.13
CA ASN A 3 18.34 21.32 -18.44
C ASN A 3 18.18 20.34 -17.26
N ASN A 4 18.72 20.70 -16.10
CA ASN A 4 18.52 19.96 -14.86
C ASN A 4 17.15 20.35 -14.25
N LYS A 5 16.05 19.96 -14.90
CA LYS A 5 14.76 19.91 -14.20
C LYS A 5 14.82 18.74 -13.21
N LEU A 6 14.98 19.04 -11.93
CA LEU A 6 14.79 18.09 -10.83
C LEU A 6 13.29 17.71 -10.79
N GLY A 7 12.90 16.75 -11.61
CA GLY A 7 11.57 16.15 -11.55
C GLY A 7 11.43 15.26 -10.32
N SER A 8 10.22 15.16 -9.76
CA SER A 8 9.93 14.22 -8.69
C SER A 8 10.26 12.79 -9.15
N SER A 9 11.05 12.06 -8.35
CA SER A 9 11.42 10.67 -8.61
C SER A 9 10.21 9.71 -8.60
N GLY A 10 9.02 10.19 -8.24
CA GLY A 10 7.82 9.35 -8.07
C GLY A 10 7.93 8.38 -6.88
N ILE A 11 8.90 8.63 -5.99
CA ILE A 11 9.14 7.84 -4.79
C ILE A 11 8.37 8.51 -3.65
N GLY A 12 7.50 7.74 -3.01
CA GLY A 12 6.76 8.15 -1.82
C GLY A 12 7.05 7.23 -0.66
N GLY A 13 6.62 7.61 0.54
CA GLY A 13 6.78 6.78 1.72
C GLY A 13 5.77 7.11 2.80
N GLN A 14 5.70 6.23 3.79
CA GLN A 14 4.84 6.37 4.96
C GLN A 14 5.62 5.94 6.22
N ALA A 15 5.40 6.64 7.32
CA ALA A 15 5.89 6.21 8.62
C ALA A 15 5.07 5.02 9.14
N VAL A 16 5.76 3.99 9.63
CA VAL A 16 5.16 2.84 10.31
C VAL A 16 5.70 2.77 11.73
N MET A 17 5.03 2.04 12.63
CA MET A 17 5.50 1.94 14.01
C MET A 17 6.90 1.34 14.03
N GLU A 18 7.83 2.06 14.66
CA GLU A 18 9.25 1.70 14.74
C GLU A 18 9.95 1.53 13.37
N GLY A 19 9.46 2.20 12.32
CA GLY A 19 10.00 1.99 10.98
C GLY A 19 9.55 2.97 9.89
N ILE A 20 9.94 2.66 8.66
CA ILE A 20 9.58 3.43 7.45
C ILE A 20 9.20 2.51 6.30
N MET A 21 8.19 2.91 5.53
CA MET A 21 7.84 2.34 4.25
C MET A 21 8.22 3.30 3.12
N MET A 22 8.86 2.78 2.07
CA MET A 22 9.20 3.50 0.84
C MET A 22 8.62 2.76 -0.36
N ARG A 23 8.07 3.48 -1.33
CA ARG A 23 7.44 2.91 -2.53
C ARG A 23 7.84 3.67 -3.78
N ASN A 24 8.11 2.91 -4.84
CA ASN A 24 8.28 3.41 -6.21
C ASN A 24 7.47 2.53 -7.18
N LYS A 25 6.39 3.08 -7.74
CA LYS A 25 5.46 2.38 -8.65
C LYS A 25 4.93 1.06 -8.05
N GLU A 26 5.41 -0.08 -8.54
CA GLU A 26 5.00 -1.44 -8.14
C GLU A 26 5.90 -2.03 -7.06
N HIS A 27 7.05 -1.41 -6.77
CA HIS A 27 7.96 -1.88 -5.75
C HIS A 27 7.77 -1.09 -4.46
N TYR A 28 7.76 -1.79 -3.33
CA TYR A 28 7.78 -1.18 -2.01
C TYR A 28 8.71 -1.94 -1.07
N ALA A 29 9.29 -1.22 -0.12
CA ALA A 29 10.15 -1.74 0.91
C ALA A 29 9.70 -1.20 2.26
N VAL A 30 9.69 -2.06 3.27
CA VAL A 30 9.34 -1.70 4.65
C VAL A 30 10.50 -2.09 5.54
N ALA A 31 11.03 -1.12 6.28
CA ALA A 31 12.07 -1.34 7.28
C ALA A 31 11.47 -1.11 8.67
N VAL A 32 11.54 -2.10 9.56
CA VAL A 32 11.02 -2.02 10.93
C VAL A 32 12.09 -2.45 11.92
N ARG A 33 12.20 -1.71 13.02
CA ARG A 33 13.04 -2.05 14.16
C ARG A 33 12.31 -3.02 15.08
N GLN A 34 12.93 -4.16 15.35
CA GLN A 34 12.45 -5.16 16.28
C GLN A 34 12.75 -4.78 17.74
N SER A 35 12.11 -5.48 18.67
CA SER A 35 12.31 -5.30 20.12
C SER A 35 13.74 -5.60 20.56
N ASP A 36 14.46 -6.47 19.85
CA ASP A 36 15.89 -6.76 20.06
C ASP A 36 16.82 -5.70 19.46
N GLY A 37 16.27 -4.68 18.79
CA GLY A 37 17.01 -3.60 18.15
C GLY A 37 17.50 -3.91 16.73
N SER A 38 17.28 -5.11 16.20
CA SER A 38 17.57 -5.45 14.81
C SER A 38 16.61 -4.74 13.86
N ILE A 39 17.04 -4.47 12.62
CA ILE A 39 16.18 -3.89 11.58
C ILE A 39 15.92 -4.96 10.53
N ILE A 40 14.65 -5.25 10.29
CA ILE A 40 14.22 -6.16 9.23
C ILE A 40 13.71 -5.32 8.09
N VAL A 41 14.17 -5.62 6.88
CA VAL A 41 13.71 -4.99 5.65
C VAL A 41 12.98 -6.03 4.81
N ASP A 42 11.70 -5.82 4.57
CA ASP A 42 10.92 -6.62 3.64
C ASP A 42 10.73 -5.86 2.34
N THR A 43 11.07 -6.49 1.22
CA THR A 43 10.99 -5.89 -0.12
C THR A 43 10.00 -6.68 -0.95
N GLN A 44 8.93 -6.03 -1.40
CA GLN A 44 7.87 -6.70 -2.12
C GLN A 44 7.50 -5.95 -3.40
N GLU A 45 7.09 -6.72 -4.41
CA GLU A 45 6.59 -6.22 -5.68
C GLU A 45 5.07 -6.38 -5.70
N TYR A 46 4.36 -5.27 -5.48
CA TYR A 46 2.91 -5.21 -5.59
C TYR A 46 2.51 -5.05 -7.06
N LYS A 47 2.39 -6.17 -7.77
CA LYS A 47 1.68 -6.23 -9.05
C LYS A 47 0.18 -6.06 -8.79
N GLY A 48 -0.26 -4.81 -8.73
CA GLY A 48 -1.67 -4.50 -8.51
C GLY A 48 -2.56 -5.14 -9.59
N VAL A 49 -3.78 -5.54 -9.19
CA VAL A 49 -4.88 -6.07 -10.02
C VAL A 49 -5.41 -5.03 -11.04
N THR A 50 -4.62 -4.02 -11.39
CA THR A 50 -4.97 -2.90 -12.27
C THR A 50 -4.59 -3.19 -13.74
N GLY A 51 -4.08 -4.39 -14.04
CA GLY A 51 -3.55 -4.70 -15.37
C GLY A 51 -4.53 -5.22 -16.44
N LYS A 52 -5.76 -5.67 -16.12
CA LYS A 52 -6.45 -6.58 -17.08
C LYS A 52 -7.95 -6.41 -17.38
N SER A 53 -8.66 -5.33 -17.01
CA SER A 53 -10.07 -5.23 -17.44
C SER A 53 -10.58 -3.79 -17.66
N LYS A 54 -10.66 -3.39 -18.94
CA LYS A 54 -11.35 -2.18 -19.42
C LYS A 54 -12.83 -2.08 -19.00
N LYS A 55 -13.46 -3.18 -18.57
CA LYS A 55 -14.86 -3.20 -18.07
C LYS A 55 -15.02 -2.72 -16.62
N PHE A 56 -13.95 -2.64 -15.84
CA PHE A 56 -14.01 -2.18 -14.44
C PHE A 56 -13.80 -0.65 -14.29
N GLN A 57 -13.61 0.08 -15.40
CA GLN A 57 -13.33 1.53 -15.42
C GLN A 57 -14.56 2.44 -15.21
N LEU A 58 -15.75 1.87 -15.00
CA LEU A 58 -16.93 2.65 -14.67
C LEU A 58 -16.86 3.07 -13.19
N PRO A 59 -16.79 4.38 -12.88
CA PRO A 59 -16.54 4.89 -11.51
C PRO A 59 -17.57 4.42 -10.48
N PHE A 60 -18.80 4.15 -10.92
CA PHE A 60 -19.89 3.69 -10.06
C PHE A 60 -19.70 2.25 -9.55
N ILE A 61 -19.33 1.33 -10.44
CA ILE A 61 -19.09 -0.08 -10.09
C ILE A 61 -17.81 -0.18 -9.24
N ARG A 62 -16.76 0.60 -9.58
CA ARG A 62 -15.54 0.71 -8.76
C ARG A 62 -15.83 1.19 -7.34
N GLY A 63 -16.69 2.19 -7.17
CA GLY A 63 -17.08 2.72 -5.86
C GLY A 63 -17.83 1.70 -5.01
N ILE A 64 -18.82 1.01 -5.59
CA ILE A 64 -19.61 -0.01 -4.87
C ILE A 64 -18.74 -1.18 -4.43
N PHE A 65 -17.89 -1.70 -5.31
CA PHE A 65 -16.97 -2.79 -4.94
C PHE A 65 -15.99 -2.37 -3.85
N SER A 66 -15.42 -1.16 -3.94
CA SER A 66 -14.52 -0.63 -2.89
C SER A 66 -15.22 -0.45 -1.54
N PHE A 67 -16.50 -0.07 -1.56
CA PHE A 67 -17.30 0.09 -0.35
C PHE A 67 -17.67 -1.26 0.28
N VAL A 68 -18.10 -2.23 -0.52
CA VAL A 68 -18.40 -3.59 -0.05
C VAL A 68 -17.15 -4.26 0.51
N ASP A 69 -16.02 -4.11 -0.15
CA ASP A 69 -14.74 -4.67 0.33
C ASP A 69 -14.33 -4.06 1.68
N SER A 70 -14.48 -2.73 1.82
CA SER A 70 -14.21 -2.02 3.08
C SER A 70 -15.17 -2.44 4.20
N LEU A 71 -16.44 -2.69 3.88
CA LEU A 71 -17.45 -3.18 4.84
C LEU A 71 -17.13 -4.59 5.33
N VAL A 72 -16.80 -5.50 4.41
CA VAL A 72 -16.45 -6.89 4.77
C VAL A 72 -15.19 -6.92 5.62
N LEU A 73 -14.19 -6.09 5.27
CA LEU A 73 -12.99 -5.94 6.08
C LEU A 73 -13.31 -5.37 7.47
N GLY A 74 -14.11 -4.31 7.55
CA GLY A 74 -14.52 -3.71 8.82
C GLY A 74 -15.27 -4.68 9.75
N ILE A 75 -16.18 -5.49 9.19
CA ILE A 75 -16.90 -6.52 9.95
C ILE A 75 -15.95 -7.63 10.42
N LYS A 76 -15.01 -8.07 9.57
CA LYS A 76 -14.01 -9.06 9.98
C LYS A 76 -13.11 -8.55 11.10
N THR A 77 -12.67 -7.30 11.01
CA THR A 77 -11.86 -6.67 12.06
C THR A 77 -12.65 -6.57 13.36
N LEU A 78 -13.92 -6.15 13.31
CA LEU A 78 -14.77 -6.05 14.50
C LEU A 78 -14.97 -7.42 15.17
N THR A 79 -15.25 -8.47 14.39
CA THR A 79 -15.42 -9.82 14.91
C THR A 79 -14.11 -10.39 15.47
N TYR A 80 -12.98 -10.09 14.85
CA TYR A 80 -11.67 -10.50 15.35
C TYR A 80 -11.32 -9.79 16.67
N SER A 81 -11.61 -8.48 16.78
CA SER A 81 -11.45 -7.73 18.03
C SER A 81 -12.40 -8.17 19.15
N ALA A 82 -13.52 -8.81 18.84
CA ALA A 82 -14.45 -9.35 19.83
C ALA A 82 -14.09 -10.78 20.29
N GLN A 83 -13.08 -11.40 19.67
CA GLN A 83 -12.66 -12.77 19.97
C GLN A 83 -11.42 -12.85 20.89
N PHE A 84 -10.83 -11.69 21.23
CA PHE A 84 -9.77 -11.51 22.23
C PHE A 84 -10.27 -10.58 23.33
#